data_AF-A0A378IFR3-F1
#
_entry.id   AF-A0A378IFR3-F1
#
_cell.length_a   1.000
_cell.length_b   1.000
_cell.length_c   1.000
_cell.angle_alpha   90.00
_cell.angle_beta   90.00
_cell.angle_gamma   90.00
#
_symmetry.space_group_name_H-M   'P 1'
#
loop_
_entity.id
_entity.type
_entity.pdbx_description
1 polymer ?
#
loop_
_entity_poly.entity_id
_entity_poly.type
_entity_poly.pdbx_seq_one_letter_code
_entity_poly.pdbx_strand_id
1 'polypeptide(L)'
;MQSKVEEADIFIYGKMGPKETNRILMGKVELLKRQLDFSSKINALQENEGKLWLIRESRVEGLLTVQSISYEKTSSKWKMNTPERYLLSNEKGWIRNNARPGSDLFQAIAESVGGIVKLTEENTTPHLPGLLNLLSKNGYDAGNRVNPKVGEETQTTAYTTYTTLRRSKSQDLHLESTIISLPEGILMALSCPLTTKKTGEAKLMKDPVTLVKDGITYERALLLEEYPNLQEGNDFYPNIKLKTIINYIAANSLQSDEYLAKLEKVEEDIQDPVQLITMENPVLSPSGYSYEQSSIAQWIHSKQSDLPVWGNIQPIPDPVTRMDMRGKMLVPNINLRLFIDAWPSFYEEQRLSCQQSLQNS
;
A
#
# COMPACT_ATOMS: atom_id res chain seq x y z
N MET A 1 34.77 -20.88 -16.32
CA MET A 1 33.53 -20.25 -16.82
C MET A 1 32.45 -20.42 -15.77
N GLN A 2 32.22 -19.39 -14.95
CA GLN A 2 31.09 -19.39 -14.01
C GLN A 2 29.84 -18.98 -14.79
N SER A 3 28.85 -19.87 -14.87
CA SER A 3 27.51 -19.43 -15.27
C SER A 3 27.05 -18.42 -14.22
N LYS A 4 26.90 -17.15 -14.58
CA LYS A 4 26.12 -16.21 -13.77
C LYS A 4 24.74 -16.82 -13.66
N VAL A 5 24.42 -17.37 -12.49
CA VAL A 5 23.09 -17.89 -12.24
C VAL A 5 22.18 -16.68 -12.21
N GLU A 6 21.27 -16.61 -13.18
CA GLU A 6 20.37 -15.50 -13.38
C GLU A 6 19.33 -15.50 -12.24
N GLU A 7 19.26 -14.39 -11.50
CA GLU A 7 18.20 -14.18 -10.51
C GLU A 7 16.88 -13.97 -11.24
N ALA A 8 15.79 -14.52 -10.69
CA ALA A 8 14.47 -14.29 -11.25
C ALA A 8 14.03 -12.85 -11.01
N ASP A 9 13.16 -12.36 -11.90
CA ASP A 9 12.61 -11.02 -11.81
C ASP A 9 11.67 -10.87 -10.62
N ILE A 10 11.03 -11.94 -10.12
CA ILE A 10 10.15 -11.94 -8.94
C ILE A 10 10.92 -12.45 -7.73
N PHE A 11 10.88 -11.75 -6.58
CA PHE A 11 11.64 -12.17 -5.38
C PHE A 11 10.90 -13.15 -4.45
N ILE A 12 9.68 -13.55 -4.80
CA ILE A 12 8.88 -14.55 -4.07
C ILE A 12 9.16 -15.93 -4.66
N TYR A 13 9.64 -16.85 -3.83
CA TYR A 13 9.77 -18.26 -4.20
C TYR A 13 8.40 -18.93 -4.35
N GLY A 14 8.32 -19.92 -5.25
CA GLY A 14 7.15 -20.79 -5.37
C GLY A 14 6.84 -21.58 -4.09
N LYS A 15 5.70 -22.28 -4.11
CA LYS A 15 5.20 -23.06 -2.96
C LYS A 15 6.20 -24.15 -2.55
N MET A 16 6.84 -23.98 -1.40
CA MET A 16 7.81 -24.94 -0.86
C MET A 16 7.67 -25.11 0.65
N GLY A 17 8.33 -26.12 1.22
CA GLY A 17 8.28 -26.37 2.66
C GLY A 17 9.49 -25.89 3.43
N PRO A 18 9.44 -26.02 4.77
CA PRO A 18 10.55 -25.65 5.62
C PRO A 18 11.84 -26.37 5.28
N LYS A 19 11.80 -27.65 4.87
CA LYS A 19 13.01 -28.42 4.57
C LYS A 19 13.74 -27.89 3.33
N GLU A 20 13.01 -27.63 2.25
CA GLU A 20 13.56 -27.09 1.01
C GLU A 20 14.11 -25.67 1.23
N THR A 21 13.34 -24.82 1.90
CA THR A 21 13.76 -23.46 2.25
C THR A 21 15.00 -23.41 3.15
N ASN A 22 15.07 -24.29 4.15
CA ASN A 22 16.21 -24.38 5.04
C ASN A 22 17.50 -24.77 4.29
N ARG A 23 17.39 -25.64 3.26
CA ARG A 23 18.53 -25.99 2.41
C ARG A 23 19.02 -24.79 1.59
N ILE A 24 18.11 -23.97 1.06
CA ILE A 24 18.46 -22.75 0.31
C ILE A 24 19.22 -21.78 1.23
N LEU A 25 18.68 -21.51 2.42
CA LEU A 25 19.30 -20.59 3.39
C LEU A 25 20.68 -21.09 3.86
N MET A 26 20.81 -22.37 4.23
CA MET A 26 22.11 -22.97 4.59
C MET A 26 23.08 -22.94 3.42
N GLY A 27 22.61 -23.27 2.22
CA GLY A 27 23.42 -23.22 1.00
C GLY A 27 23.96 -21.82 0.74
N LYS A 28 23.17 -20.78 0.98
CA LYS A 28 23.61 -19.39 0.86
C LYS A 28 24.66 -19.02 1.91
N VAL A 29 24.48 -19.44 3.16
CA VAL A 29 25.50 -19.26 4.22
C VAL A 29 26.83 -19.90 3.81
N GLU A 30 26.80 -21.15 3.36
CA GLU A 30 28.02 -21.86 2.94
C GLU A 30 28.67 -21.24 1.69
N LEU A 31 27.87 -20.72 0.77
CA LEU A 31 28.37 -19.96 -0.38
C LEU A 31 29.09 -18.67 0.07
N LEU A 32 28.46 -17.88 0.95
CA LEU A 32 29.02 -16.62 1.45
C LEU A 32 30.31 -16.82 2.24
N LYS A 33 30.43 -17.92 3.01
CA LYS A 33 31.67 -18.27 3.71
C LYS A 33 32.84 -18.58 2.77
N ARG A 34 32.56 -19.16 1.59
CA ARG A 34 33.58 -19.60 0.63
C ARG A 34 34.01 -18.51 -0.34
N GLN A 35 33.18 -17.49 -0.55
CA GLN A 35 33.50 -16.39 -1.46
C GLN A 35 34.25 -15.28 -0.71
N LEU A 36 35.53 -15.09 -1.05
CA LEU A 36 36.41 -14.09 -0.45
C LEU A 36 35.79 -12.68 -0.48
N ASP A 37 35.15 -12.32 -1.60
CA ASP A 37 34.50 -11.02 -1.82
C ASP A 37 33.30 -10.75 -0.90
N PHE A 38 32.71 -11.79 -0.29
CA PHE A 38 31.54 -11.69 0.60
C PHE A 38 31.86 -12.05 2.06
N SER A 39 33.13 -12.25 2.40
CA SER A 39 33.60 -12.51 3.77
C SER A 39 33.21 -11.38 4.73
N SER A 40 33.23 -10.13 4.28
CA SER A 40 32.75 -8.98 5.06
C SER A 40 31.25 -9.04 5.36
N LYS A 41 30.45 -9.56 4.42
CA LYS A 41 28.99 -9.69 4.60
C LYS A 41 28.64 -10.77 5.62
N ILE A 42 29.34 -11.91 5.59
CA ILE A 42 29.08 -12.98 6.56
C ILE A 42 29.50 -12.55 7.98
N ASN A 43 30.63 -11.84 8.10
CA ASN A 43 31.08 -11.29 9.39
C ASN A 43 30.09 -10.26 9.94
N ALA A 44 29.62 -9.33 9.10
CA ALA A 44 28.63 -8.33 9.51
C ALA A 44 27.31 -8.98 9.99
N LEU A 45 26.86 -10.06 9.34
CA LEU A 45 25.68 -10.81 9.79
C LEU A 45 25.90 -11.51 11.13
N GLN A 46 27.12 -12.00 11.39
CA GLN A 46 27.46 -12.65 12.66
C GLN A 46 27.61 -11.64 13.81
N GLU A 47 28.23 -10.50 13.56
CA GLU A 47 28.45 -9.42 14.53
C GLU A 47 27.13 -8.77 14.94
N ASN A 48 26.31 -8.39 13.96
CA ASN A 48 25.05 -7.66 14.16
C ASN A 48 23.84 -8.58 14.40
N GLU A 49 24.04 -9.90 14.48
CA GLU A 49 22.96 -10.91 14.60
C GLU A 49 21.91 -10.77 13.49
N GLY A 50 22.36 -10.34 12.32
CA GLY A 50 21.54 -10.11 11.14
C GLY A 50 20.92 -11.41 10.62
N LYS A 51 19.77 -11.27 9.96
CA LYS A 51 19.04 -12.39 9.36
C LYS A 51 19.35 -12.48 7.87
N LEU A 52 19.70 -13.67 7.40
CA LEU A 52 19.51 -14.04 6.00
C LEU A 52 18.11 -14.61 5.85
N TRP A 53 17.37 -14.16 4.85
CA TRP A 53 15.95 -14.48 4.77
C TRP A 53 15.45 -14.57 3.33
N LEU A 54 14.33 -15.25 3.16
CA LEU A 54 13.61 -15.30 1.89
C LEU A 54 12.10 -15.35 2.14
N ILE A 55 11.34 -14.99 1.12
CA ILE A 55 9.88 -15.11 1.11
C ILE A 55 9.49 -16.21 0.13
N ARG A 56 8.54 -17.03 0.54
CA ARG A 56 7.91 -18.03 -0.32
C ARG A 56 6.41 -17.99 -0.16
N GLU A 57 5.72 -18.53 -1.15
CA GLU A 57 4.34 -18.91 -0.94
C GLU A 57 4.20 -19.93 0.19
N SER A 58 3.20 -19.71 1.04
CA SER A 58 2.91 -20.66 2.10
C SER A 58 2.27 -21.92 1.53
N ARG A 59 2.44 -23.02 2.26
CA ARG A 59 1.69 -24.25 1.99
C ARG A 59 0.19 -24.06 2.29
N VAL A 60 -0.13 -23.11 3.16
CA VAL A 60 -1.48 -22.64 3.46
C VAL A 60 -1.87 -21.62 2.41
N GLU A 61 -3.00 -21.84 1.74
CA GLU A 61 -3.47 -20.95 0.69
C GLU A 61 -3.71 -19.53 1.21
N GLY A 62 -3.42 -18.52 0.39
CA GLY A 62 -3.61 -17.10 0.73
C GLY A 62 -2.57 -16.48 1.67
N LEU A 63 -1.51 -17.21 2.05
CA LEU A 63 -0.46 -16.70 2.94
C LEU A 63 0.91 -16.63 2.27
N LEU A 64 1.71 -15.65 2.69
CA LEU A 64 3.17 -15.65 2.50
C LEU A 64 3.86 -16.28 3.70
N THR A 65 5.03 -16.88 3.50
CA THR A 65 5.90 -17.33 4.59
C THR A 65 7.29 -16.75 4.42
N VAL A 66 7.75 -16.05 5.44
CA VAL A 66 9.14 -15.61 5.57
C VAL A 66 9.89 -16.60 6.43
N GLN A 67 11.00 -17.09 5.91
CA GLN A 67 11.93 -17.94 6.65
C GLN A 67 13.29 -17.27 6.70
N SER A 68 13.99 -17.49 7.81
CA SER A 68 15.29 -16.89 8.01
C SER A 68 16.21 -17.76 8.83
N ILE A 69 17.49 -17.44 8.72
CA ILE A 69 18.57 -18.01 9.48
C ILE A 69 19.41 -16.86 10.05
N SER A 70 19.80 -16.97 11.31
CA SER A 70 20.68 -16.00 11.97
C SER A 70 21.76 -16.74 12.76
N TYR A 71 22.84 -16.03 13.07
CA TYR A 71 23.96 -16.57 13.82
C TYR A 71 23.68 -16.47 15.33
N GLU A 72 23.72 -17.60 16.03
CA GLU A 72 23.56 -17.67 17.48
C GLU A 72 24.96 -17.65 18.13
N LYS A 73 25.35 -16.51 18.72
CA LYS A 73 26.70 -16.30 19.30
C LYS A 73 27.02 -17.29 20.42
N THR A 74 26.03 -17.60 21.26
CA THR A 74 26.19 -18.52 22.41
C THR A 74 26.58 -19.93 21.99
N SER A 75 26.01 -20.43 20.89
CA SER A 75 26.30 -21.76 20.35
C SER A 75 27.31 -21.75 19.19
N SER A 76 27.73 -20.55 18.75
CA SER A 76 28.58 -20.32 17.58
C SER A 76 28.09 -21.05 16.32
N LYS A 77 26.76 -21.12 16.15
CA LYS A 77 26.11 -21.85 15.07
C LYS A 77 25.05 -21.00 14.38
N TRP A 78 24.84 -21.26 13.09
CA TRP A 78 23.70 -20.72 12.37
C TRP A 78 22.44 -21.49 12.76
N LYS A 79 21.41 -20.76 13.15
CA LYS A 79 20.15 -21.30 13.65
C LYS A 79 19.00 -20.89 12.74
N MET A 80 18.15 -21.85 12.42
CA MET A 80 16.90 -21.59 11.70
C MET A 80 15.92 -20.92 12.64
N ASN A 81 15.40 -19.77 12.23
CA ASN A 81 14.37 -19.06 12.97
C ASN A 81 13.00 -19.67 12.67
N THR A 82 12.08 -19.52 13.63
CA THR A 82 10.69 -19.95 13.43
C THR A 82 10.10 -19.22 12.20
N PRO A 83 9.52 -19.95 11.23
CA PRO A 83 8.88 -19.32 10.08
C PRO A 83 7.77 -18.35 10.50
N GLU A 84 7.70 -17.21 9.83
CA GLU A 84 6.65 -16.21 10.03
C GLU A 84 5.70 -16.23 8.84
N ARG A 85 4.40 -16.36 9.11
CA ARG A 85 3.33 -16.36 8.11
C ARG A 85 2.62 -15.03 8.11
N TYR A 86 2.35 -14.52 6.92
CA TYR A 86 1.65 -13.26 6.72
C TYR A 86 0.40 -13.50 5.89
N LEU A 87 -0.70 -12.90 6.34
CA LEU A 87 -1.95 -12.82 5.60
C LEU A 87 -2.14 -11.39 5.11
N LEU A 88 -2.80 -11.24 3.97
CA LEU A 88 -3.11 -9.93 3.41
C LEU A 88 -4.52 -9.50 3.84
N SER A 89 -4.61 -8.29 4.39
CA SER A 89 -5.85 -7.57 4.68
C SER A 89 -5.94 -6.35 3.76
N ASN A 90 -7.13 -6.07 3.24
CA ASN A 90 -7.34 -4.87 2.42
C ASN A 90 -7.17 -3.57 3.24
N GLU A 91 -7.43 -3.61 4.55
CA GLU A 91 -7.36 -2.44 5.43
C GLU A 91 -5.96 -2.25 6.02
N LYS A 92 -5.35 -3.35 6.50
CA LYS A 92 -4.10 -3.31 7.28
C LYS A 92 -2.87 -3.81 6.51
N GLY A 93 -3.05 -4.22 5.26
CA GLY A 93 -2.01 -4.84 4.46
C GLY A 93 -1.54 -6.18 4.98
N TRP A 94 -0.24 -6.46 4.83
CA TRP A 94 0.32 -7.72 5.28
C TRP A 94 0.43 -7.73 6.81
N ILE A 95 -0.25 -8.68 7.46
CA ILE A 95 -0.17 -8.86 8.91
C ILE A 95 0.32 -10.26 9.26
N ARG A 96 0.99 -10.38 10.40
CA ARG A 96 1.50 -11.66 10.88
C ARG A 96 0.38 -12.54 11.44
N ASN A 97 0.25 -13.77 10.97
CA ASN A 97 -0.62 -14.79 11.55
C ASN A 97 0.07 -16.16 11.58
N ASN A 98 0.69 -16.45 12.73
CA ASN A 98 1.37 -17.72 12.99
C ASN A 98 0.49 -18.78 13.64
N ALA A 99 -0.80 -18.52 13.85
CA ALA A 99 -1.71 -19.49 14.43
C ALA A 99 -1.91 -20.70 13.50
N ARG A 100 -2.28 -21.86 14.07
CA ARG A 100 -2.45 -23.08 13.29
C ARG A 100 -3.61 -22.89 12.29
N PRO A 101 -3.45 -23.20 10.99
CA PRO A 101 -4.54 -23.11 10.04
C PRO A 101 -5.74 -23.93 10.50
N GLY A 102 -6.94 -23.34 10.43
CA GLY A 102 -8.19 -23.96 10.91
C GLY A 102 -8.36 -23.98 12.44
N SER A 103 -7.52 -23.28 13.21
CA SER A 103 -7.79 -23.04 14.64
C SER A 103 -8.63 -21.79 14.85
N ASP A 104 -9.38 -21.75 15.95
CA ASP A 104 -10.21 -20.60 16.34
C ASP A 104 -9.39 -19.31 16.41
N LEU A 105 -8.15 -19.37 16.93
CA LEU A 105 -7.25 -18.22 16.98
C LEU A 105 -6.85 -17.73 15.59
N PHE A 106 -6.60 -18.64 14.65
CA PHE A 106 -6.27 -18.25 13.27
C PHE A 106 -7.44 -17.54 12.60
N GLN A 107 -8.64 -18.07 12.80
CA GLN A 107 -9.88 -17.52 12.24
C GLN A 107 -10.21 -16.17 12.88
N ALA A 108 -10.11 -16.05 14.20
CA ALA A 108 -10.33 -14.80 14.91
C ALA A 108 -9.38 -13.68 14.44
N ILE A 109 -8.09 -14.00 14.21
CA ILE A 109 -7.14 -13.03 13.65
C ILE A 109 -7.57 -12.63 12.23
N ALA A 110 -7.91 -13.59 11.37
CA ALA A 110 -8.34 -13.29 10.01
C ALA A 110 -9.61 -12.43 9.99
N GLU A 111 -10.63 -12.79 10.76
CA GLU A 111 -11.90 -12.05 10.87
C GLU A 111 -11.69 -10.63 11.41
N SER A 112 -10.78 -10.44 12.38
CA SER A 112 -10.48 -9.12 12.96
C SER A 112 -9.88 -8.12 11.96
N VAL A 113 -9.50 -8.57 10.76
CA VAL A 113 -8.91 -7.72 9.72
C VAL A 113 -9.60 -7.87 8.35
N GLY A 114 -10.86 -8.32 8.34
CA GLY A 114 -11.67 -8.41 7.12
C GLY A 114 -11.62 -9.76 6.41
N GLY A 115 -11.10 -10.81 7.04
CA GLY A 115 -11.07 -12.18 6.54
C GLY A 115 -9.83 -12.52 5.71
N ILE A 116 -9.85 -13.71 5.08
CA ILE A 116 -8.77 -14.16 4.19
C ILE A 116 -9.09 -13.69 2.78
N VAL A 117 -8.30 -12.74 2.28
CA VAL A 117 -8.45 -12.22 0.92
C VAL A 117 -7.84 -13.21 -0.09
N LYS A 118 -8.56 -13.51 -1.16
CA LYS A 118 -8.00 -14.25 -2.29
C LYS A 118 -6.96 -13.38 -2.98
N LEU A 119 -5.71 -13.83 -3.04
CA LEU A 119 -4.62 -13.04 -3.60
C LEU A 119 -4.77 -12.89 -5.13
N THR A 120 -4.74 -11.65 -5.60
CA THR A 120 -4.74 -11.26 -7.02
C THR A 120 -3.69 -10.17 -7.23
N GLU A 121 -3.30 -9.90 -8.48
CA GLU A 121 -2.31 -8.85 -8.75
C GLU A 121 -2.80 -7.47 -8.26
N GLU A 122 -4.10 -7.21 -8.41
CA GLU A 122 -4.73 -5.94 -8.03
C GLU A 122 -4.65 -5.68 -6.53
N ASN A 123 -4.81 -6.73 -5.70
CA ASN A 123 -4.82 -6.56 -4.25
C ASN A 123 -3.47 -6.77 -3.59
N THR A 124 -2.49 -7.42 -4.21
CA THR A 124 -1.15 -7.58 -3.62
C THR A 124 -0.22 -6.42 -3.98
N THR A 125 -0.34 -5.87 -5.20
CA THR A 125 0.55 -4.85 -5.75
C THR A 125 0.63 -3.61 -4.85
N PRO A 126 -0.48 -3.05 -4.32
CA PRO A 126 -0.44 -1.87 -3.46
C PRO A 126 0.33 -2.11 -2.14
N HIS A 127 0.41 -3.36 -1.68
CA HIS A 127 0.93 -3.71 -0.36
C HIS A 127 2.38 -4.18 -0.35
N LEU A 128 3.06 -4.18 -1.50
CA LEU A 128 4.47 -4.51 -1.59
C LEU A 128 5.35 -3.60 -0.69
N PRO A 129 5.21 -2.25 -0.71
CA PRO A 129 5.98 -1.39 0.18
C PRO A 129 5.71 -1.67 1.66
N GLY A 130 4.44 -1.93 2.00
CA GLY A 130 4.00 -2.30 3.35
C GLY A 130 4.68 -3.57 3.85
N LEU A 131 4.71 -4.62 3.02
CA LEU A 131 5.43 -5.86 3.33
C LEU A 131 6.92 -5.60 3.59
N LEU A 132 7.59 -4.85 2.71
CA LEU A 132 9.03 -4.60 2.86
C LEU A 132 9.34 -3.77 4.11
N ASN A 133 8.51 -2.78 4.44
CA ASN A 133 8.63 -2.00 5.67
C ASN A 133 8.39 -2.85 6.92
N LEU A 134 7.33 -3.67 6.91
CA LEU A 134 7.01 -4.61 7.99
C LEU A 134 8.19 -5.57 8.24
N LEU A 135 8.79 -6.09 7.17
CA LEU A 135 9.94 -6.98 7.27
C LEU A 135 11.18 -6.25 7.81
N SER A 136 11.48 -5.06 7.31
CA SER A 136 12.58 -4.23 7.83
C SER A 136 12.45 -3.96 9.33
N LYS A 137 11.25 -3.54 9.80
CA LYS A 137 10.94 -3.33 11.23
C LYS A 137 11.12 -4.60 12.09
N ASN A 138 11.04 -5.79 11.49
CA ASN A 138 11.24 -7.07 12.15
C ASN A 138 12.67 -7.65 11.96
N GLY A 139 13.62 -6.82 11.53
CA GLY A 139 15.03 -7.18 11.38
C GLY A 139 15.36 -7.96 10.11
N TYR A 140 14.50 -7.90 9.09
CA TYR A 140 14.73 -8.49 7.77
C TYR A 140 15.25 -7.43 6.80
N ASP A 141 16.55 -7.14 6.88
CA ASP A 141 17.21 -6.18 6.00
C ASP A 141 17.15 -6.61 4.53
N ALA A 142 16.70 -5.70 3.64
CA ALA A 142 16.51 -5.99 2.21
C ALA A 142 17.79 -6.45 1.50
N GLY A 143 18.96 -5.95 1.90
CA GLY A 143 20.26 -6.35 1.37
C GLY A 143 20.64 -7.79 1.72
N ASN A 144 19.99 -8.39 2.72
CA ASN A 144 20.22 -9.77 3.17
C ASN A 144 19.16 -10.77 2.66
N ARG A 145 18.28 -10.32 1.77
CA ARG A 145 17.32 -11.19 1.09
C ARG A 145 18.02 -12.17 0.16
N VAL A 146 17.56 -13.41 0.16
CA VAL A 146 17.94 -14.43 -0.81
C VAL A 146 16.84 -14.48 -1.87
N ASN A 147 17.18 -14.12 -3.11
CA ASN A 147 16.25 -14.10 -4.22
C ASN A 147 16.21 -15.48 -4.93
N PRO A 148 15.06 -15.89 -5.49
CA PRO A 148 14.96 -17.06 -6.35
C PRO A 148 15.79 -16.91 -7.62
N LYS A 149 16.22 -18.05 -8.15
CA LYS A 149 16.76 -18.17 -9.51
C LYS A 149 15.62 -18.35 -10.49
N VAL A 150 15.86 -18.08 -11.77
CA VAL A 150 14.89 -18.37 -12.84
C VAL A 150 14.39 -19.82 -12.74
N GLY A 151 13.07 -19.99 -12.65
CA GLY A 151 12.37 -21.26 -12.45
C GLY A 151 12.11 -21.65 -10.98
N GLU A 152 12.63 -20.89 -9.99
CA GLU A 152 12.35 -21.09 -8.56
C GLU A 152 11.31 -20.09 -8.03
N GLU A 153 11.05 -19.01 -8.77
CA GLU A 153 10.05 -18.00 -8.44
C GLU A 153 8.63 -18.55 -8.50
N THR A 154 7.72 -17.86 -7.83
CA THR A 154 6.30 -18.17 -7.91
C THR A 154 5.76 -17.99 -9.32
N GLN A 155 4.87 -18.91 -9.71
CA GLN A 155 4.09 -18.84 -10.95
C GLN A 155 2.70 -18.21 -10.73
N THR A 156 2.39 -17.80 -9.49
CA THR A 156 1.11 -17.16 -9.16
C THR A 156 1.11 -15.73 -9.67
N THR A 157 0.10 -15.39 -10.47
CA THR A 157 -0.07 -14.05 -11.06
C THR A 157 -0.22 -12.95 -10.03
N ALA A 158 -0.61 -13.28 -8.80
CA ALA A 158 -0.73 -12.33 -7.70
C ALA A 158 0.60 -11.69 -7.26
N TYR A 159 1.77 -12.08 -7.75
CA TYR A 159 3.04 -11.48 -7.31
C TYR A 159 3.93 -10.98 -8.45
N THR A 160 3.37 -10.80 -9.64
CA THR A 160 4.08 -10.30 -10.84
C THR A 160 4.79 -8.96 -10.62
N THR A 161 4.29 -8.14 -9.70
CA THR A 161 4.86 -6.82 -9.37
C THR A 161 5.93 -6.86 -8.28
N TYR A 162 6.17 -8.02 -7.64
CA TYR A 162 7.10 -8.16 -6.52
C TYR A 162 8.52 -8.42 -7.04
N THR A 163 9.10 -7.40 -7.68
CA THR A 163 10.29 -7.59 -8.50
C THR A 163 11.62 -7.39 -7.76
N THR A 164 12.65 -8.15 -8.16
CA THR A 164 14.04 -7.92 -7.79
C THR A 164 14.51 -6.65 -8.50
N LEU A 165 14.61 -5.52 -7.78
CA LEU A 165 15.12 -4.28 -8.35
C LEU A 165 16.42 -4.53 -9.14
N ARG A 166 16.36 -4.41 -10.49
CA ARG A 166 17.56 -4.07 -11.25
C ARG A 166 17.91 -2.66 -10.81
N ARG A 167 19.05 -2.50 -10.12
CA ARG A 167 19.64 -1.18 -9.87
C ARG A 167 19.76 -0.44 -11.21
N SER A 168 18.79 0.42 -11.51
CA SER A 168 18.99 1.49 -12.46
C SER A 168 20.12 2.32 -11.89
N LYS A 169 21.22 2.41 -12.64
CA LYS A 169 22.26 3.40 -12.42
C LYS A 169 21.61 4.77 -12.62
N SER A 170 21.06 5.35 -11.57
CA SER A 170 20.79 6.79 -11.49
C SER A 170 21.56 7.29 -10.28
N GLN A 171 22.70 7.91 -10.59
CA GLN A 171 23.39 8.83 -9.70
C GLN A 171 22.46 9.99 -9.35
N ASP A 172 22.66 10.53 -8.16
CA ASP A 172 22.25 11.84 -7.68
C ASP A 172 20.75 12.16 -7.60
N LEU A 173 20.26 12.24 -6.37
CA LEU A 173 19.98 13.54 -5.75
C LEU A 173 19.71 13.33 -4.25
N HIS A 174 20.56 13.95 -3.42
CA HIS A 174 20.26 14.29 -2.04
C HIS A 174 18.98 15.15 -2.02
N LEU A 175 17.85 14.52 -1.78
CA LEU A 175 16.66 15.16 -1.25
C LEU A 175 16.38 14.42 0.05
N GLU A 176 16.59 15.11 1.17
CA GLU A 176 16.14 14.65 2.48
C GLU A 176 14.65 14.33 2.36
N SER A 177 14.33 13.05 2.19
CA SER A 177 12.96 12.58 2.22
C SER A 177 12.48 12.86 3.63
N THR A 178 11.54 13.79 3.78
CA THR A 178 10.74 13.91 4.97
C THR A 178 9.95 12.60 5.05
N ILE A 179 10.49 11.58 5.73
CA ILE A 179 9.84 10.29 5.89
C ILE A 179 8.66 10.53 6.83
N ILE A 180 7.50 10.87 6.26
CA ILE A 180 6.24 10.87 6.98
C ILE A 180 5.92 9.38 7.23
N SER A 181 6.12 8.91 8.46
CA SER A 181 5.75 7.55 8.86
C SER A 181 4.23 7.45 9.02
N LEU A 182 3.50 7.34 7.90
CA LEU A 182 2.06 7.09 7.91
C LEU A 182 1.78 5.59 8.06
N PRO A 183 0.68 5.21 8.74
CA PRO A 183 0.16 3.84 8.65
C PRO A 183 -0.11 3.46 7.20
N GLU A 184 0.05 2.17 6.90
CA GLU A 184 -0.03 1.65 5.54
C GLU A 184 -1.36 1.99 4.84
N GLY A 185 -2.49 1.86 5.53
CA GLY A 185 -3.81 2.22 5.00
C GLY A 185 -3.88 3.66 4.49
N ILE A 186 -3.43 4.62 5.31
CA ILE A 186 -3.38 6.04 4.94
C ILE A 186 -2.38 6.25 3.81
N LEU A 187 -1.19 5.65 3.90
CA LEU A 187 -0.16 5.83 2.87
C LEU A 187 -0.62 5.31 1.51
N MET A 188 -1.27 4.15 1.45
CA MET A 188 -1.80 3.58 0.22
C MET A 188 -2.93 4.43 -0.35
N ALA A 189 -3.87 4.87 0.50
CA ALA A 189 -4.99 5.70 0.07
C ALA A 189 -4.52 7.02 -0.57
N LEU A 190 -3.42 7.58 -0.04
CA LEU A 190 -2.90 8.89 -0.45
C LEU A 190 -1.75 8.83 -1.46
N SER A 191 -1.26 7.64 -1.82
CA SER A 191 -0.16 7.46 -2.76
C SER A 191 -0.61 7.06 -4.17
N CYS A 192 0.18 7.45 -5.16
CA CYS A 192 -0.07 7.07 -6.54
C CYS A 192 0.37 5.61 -6.81
N PRO A 193 -0.50 4.74 -7.33
CA PRO A 193 -0.13 3.37 -7.70
C PRO A 193 0.96 3.32 -8.78
N LEU A 194 0.97 4.26 -9.74
CA LEU A 194 2.00 4.31 -10.80
C LEU A 194 3.38 4.67 -10.24
N THR A 195 3.46 5.59 -9.29
CA THR A 195 4.73 5.91 -8.60
C THR A 195 5.27 4.69 -7.89
N THR A 196 4.39 3.99 -7.15
CA THR A 196 4.74 2.79 -6.40
C THR A 196 5.22 1.69 -7.34
N LYS A 197 4.55 1.51 -8.49
CA LYS A 197 4.97 0.55 -9.53
C LYS A 197 6.32 0.91 -10.15
N LYS A 198 6.58 2.19 -10.47
CA LYS A 198 7.82 2.65 -11.12
C LYS A 198 9.03 2.64 -10.18
N THR A 199 8.83 3.00 -8.91
CA THR A 199 9.94 3.30 -7.98
C THR A 199 10.04 2.35 -6.79
N GLY A 200 8.98 1.58 -6.50
CA GLY A 200 8.87 0.80 -5.26
C GLY A 200 8.57 1.64 -4.02
N GLU A 201 8.49 2.96 -4.14
CA GLU A 201 8.23 3.90 -3.05
C GLU A 201 6.80 4.45 -3.14
N ALA A 202 6.06 4.37 -2.03
CA ALA A 202 4.78 5.03 -1.87
C ALA A 202 5.01 6.50 -1.50
N LYS A 203 4.66 7.42 -2.41
CA LYS A 203 4.76 8.88 -2.20
C LYS A 203 3.38 9.49 -2.29
N LEU A 204 3.11 10.44 -1.38
CA LEU A 204 1.89 11.24 -1.37
C LEU A 204 1.71 11.95 -2.71
N MET A 205 0.49 11.88 -3.24
CA MET A 205 0.11 12.59 -4.47
C MET A 205 0.10 14.10 -4.22
N LYS A 206 0.60 14.89 -5.16
CA LYS A 206 0.55 16.35 -5.12
C LYS A 206 -0.64 16.88 -5.91
N ASP A 207 -0.97 16.23 -7.03
CA ASP A 207 -2.12 16.59 -7.85
C ASP A 207 -2.95 15.36 -8.20
N PRO A 208 -3.76 14.86 -7.24
CA PRO A 208 -4.53 13.64 -7.41
C PRO A 208 -5.67 13.82 -8.42
N VAL A 209 -5.76 12.92 -9.38
CA VAL A 209 -6.84 12.80 -10.36
C VAL A 209 -7.37 11.38 -10.40
N THR A 210 -8.69 11.21 -10.47
CA THR A 210 -9.34 9.90 -10.48
C THR A 210 -9.71 9.53 -11.91
N LEU A 211 -9.24 8.36 -12.34
CA LEU A 211 -9.51 7.85 -13.67
C LEU A 211 -10.93 7.24 -13.70
N VAL A 212 -11.74 7.66 -14.68
CA VAL A 212 -13.16 7.28 -14.79
C VAL A 212 -13.32 5.77 -14.98
N LYS A 213 -12.37 5.15 -15.69
CA LYS A 213 -12.44 3.73 -16.07
C LYS A 213 -12.41 2.76 -14.88
N ASP A 214 -11.69 3.11 -13.82
CA ASP A 214 -11.40 2.22 -12.69
C ASP A 214 -11.67 2.85 -11.32
N GLY A 215 -11.90 4.17 -11.24
CA GLY A 215 -12.15 4.86 -9.97
C GLY A 215 -10.90 5.01 -9.09
N ILE A 216 -9.71 4.71 -9.62
CA ILE A 216 -8.45 4.81 -8.90
C ILE A 216 -7.88 6.21 -9.08
N THR A 217 -7.31 6.76 -8.01
CA THR A 217 -6.64 8.06 -8.02
C THR A 217 -5.15 7.92 -8.32
N TYR A 218 -4.66 8.79 -9.20
CA TYR A 218 -3.28 8.84 -9.67
C TYR A 218 -2.71 10.25 -9.51
N GLU A 219 -1.39 10.35 -9.49
CA GLU A 219 -0.70 11.62 -9.72
C GLU A 219 -0.89 12.04 -11.18
N ARG A 220 -1.47 13.24 -11.41
CA ARG A 220 -1.82 13.74 -12.75
C ARG A 220 -0.67 13.62 -13.75
N ALA A 221 0.51 14.09 -13.36
CA ALA A 221 1.67 14.11 -14.25
C ALA A 221 2.04 12.70 -14.74
N LEU A 222 1.98 11.69 -13.85
CA LEU A 222 2.31 10.31 -14.18
C LEU A 222 1.21 9.62 -14.99
N LEU A 223 -0.06 9.95 -14.71
CA LEU A 223 -1.17 9.44 -15.49
C LEU A 223 -1.10 9.92 -16.95
N LEU A 224 -0.79 11.20 -17.16
CA LEU A 224 -0.68 11.79 -18.51
C LEU A 224 0.63 11.40 -19.21
N GLU A 225 1.68 11.04 -18.48
CA GLU A 225 2.89 10.43 -19.06
C GLU A 225 2.57 9.04 -19.64
N GLU A 226 1.84 8.21 -18.88
CA GLU A 226 1.46 6.85 -19.30
C GLU A 226 0.36 6.86 -20.38
N TYR A 227 -0.58 7.80 -20.30
CA TYR A 227 -1.72 7.93 -21.21
C TYR A 227 -1.91 9.39 -21.68
N PRO A 228 -1.13 9.86 -22.66
CA PRO A 228 -1.13 11.27 -23.09
C PRO A 228 -2.43 11.79 -23.71
N ASN A 229 -3.31 10.89 -24.15
CA ASN A 229 -4.53 11.23 -24.87
C ASN A 229 -5.76 11.40 -23.97
N LEU A 230 -5.63 11.18 -22.67
CA LEU A 230 -6.76 11.31 -21.74
C LEU A 230 -7.18 12.78 -21.57
N GLN A 231 -8.48 13.02 -21.46
CA GLN A 231 -9.07 14.34 -21.29
C GLN A 231 -9.72 14.51 -19.91
N GLU A 232 -9.38 15.61 -19.23
CA GLU A 232 -10.05 15.98 -17.98
C GLU A 232 -11.54 16.27 -18.21
N GLY A 233 -12.39 15.83 -17.28
CA GLY A 233 -13.84 16.01 -17.37
C GLY A 233 -14.54 14.99 -18.28
N ASN A 234 -13.78 14.10 -18.92
CA ASN A 234 -14.28 12.94 -19.68
C ASN A 234 -13.66 11.63 -19.19
N ASP A 235 -12.33 11.53 -19.23
CA ASP A 235 -11.60 10.29 -18.93
C ASP A 235 -11.09 10.24 -17.49
N PHE A 236 -10.83 11.40 -16.89
CA PHE A 236 -10.46 11.53 -15.48
C PHE A 236 -11.00 12.83 -14.90
N TYR A 237 -11.18 12.87 -13.58
CA TYR A 237 -11.66 14.04 -12.84
C TYR A 237 -10.64 14.45 -11.77
N PRO A 238 -10.50 15.74 -11.45
CA PRO A 238 -9.70 16.17 -10.31
C PRO A 238 -10.26 15.58 -9.00
N ASN A 239 -9.41 15.23 -8.03
CA ASN A 239 -9.88 14.71 -6.73
C ASN A 239 -9.64 15.77 -5.64
N ILE A 240 -10.58 16.73 -5.52
CA ILE A 240 -10.40 17.93 -4.70
C ILE A 240 -10.30 17.58 -3.21
N LYS A 241 -11.22 16.76 -2.69
CA LYS A 241 -11.21 16.34 -1.28
C LYS A 241 -9.93 15.58 -0.92
N LEU A 242 -9.50 14.63 -1.75
CA LEU A 242 -8.26 13.89 -1.49
C LEU A 242 -7.03 14.82 -1.53
N LYS A 243 -6.99 15.78 -2.45
CA LYS A 243 -5.91 16.80 -2.49
C LYS A 243 -5.85 17.61 -1.20
N THR A 244 -7.00 18.06 -0.69
CA THR A 244 -7.08 18.81 0.57
C THR A 244 -6.62 17.96 1.75
N ILE A 245 -7.11 16.72 1.85
CA ILE A 245 -6.71 15.75 2.88
C ILE A 245 -5.19 15.52 2.85
N ILE A 246 -4.60 15.29 1.68
CA ILE A 246 -3.15 15.10 1.56
C ILE A 246 -2.39 16.32 2.09
N ASN A 247 -2.86 17.53 1.80
CA ASN A 247 -2.21 18.75 2.30
C ASN A 247 -2.27 18.84 3.83
N TYR A 248 -3.35 18.37 4.48
CA TYR A 248 -3.44 18.31 5.94
C TYR A 248 -2.49 17.28 6.51
N ILE A 249 -2.45 16.07 5.94
CA ILE A 249 -1.56 14.99 6.38
C ILE A 249 -0.08 15.36 6.20
N ALA A 250 0.26 15.99 5.07
CA ALA A 250 1.62 16.39 4.75
C ALA A 250 2.15 17.55 5.63
N ALA A 251 1.26 18.23 6.37
CA ALA A 251 1.64 19.30 7.31
C ALA A 251 2.14 18.76 8.67
N ASN A 252 2.69 17.55 8.71
CA ASN A 252 3.17 16.87 9.92
C ASN A 252 4.41 17.50 10.57
N SER A 253 5.01 18.50 9.91
CA SER A 253 6.13 19.29 10.43
C SER A 253 5.69 20.45 11.33
N LEU A 254 4.38 20.69 11.48
CA LEU A 254 3.83 21.71 12.36
C LEU A 254 3.96 21.33 13.84
N GLN A 255 3.79 22.32 14.72
CA GLN A 255 3.67 22.07 16.17
C GLN A 255 2.45 21.18 16.46
N SER A 256 2.51 20.38 17.53
CA SER A 256 1.50 19.34 17.84
C SER A 256 0.06 19.88 17.83
N ASP A 257 -0.19 21.05 18.44
CA ASP A 257 -1.53 21.65 18.48
C ASP A 257 -2.01 22.13 17.10
N GLU A 258 -1.10 22.73 16.31
CA GLU A 258 -1.41 23.19 14.96
C GLU A 258 -1.66 22.02 14.00
N TYR A 259 -0.93 20.92 14.17
CA TYR A 259 -1.12 19.69 13.41
C TYR A 259 -2.46 19.04 13.76
N LEU A 260 -2.82 18.93 15.04
CA LEU A 260 -4.13 18.42 15.45
C LEU A 260 -5.28 19.25 14.88
N ALA A 261 -5.18 20.58 14.91
CA ALA A 261 -6.19 21.46 14.32
C ALA A 261 -6.31 21.30 12.79
N LYS A 262 -5.26 20.84 12.10
CA LYS A 262 -5.33 20.46 10.68
C LYS A 262 -5.99 19.10 10.49
N LEU A 263 -5.69 18.14 11.36
CA LEU A 263 -6.32 16.82 11.33
C LEU A 263 -7.81 16.88 11.63
N GLU A 264 -8.26 17.75 12.54
CA GLU A 264 -9.69 17.95 12.81
C GLU A 264 -10.47 18.40 11.57
N LYS A 265 -9.83 19.14 10.65
CA LYS A 265 -10.47 19.54 9.38
C LYS A 265 -10.70 18.38 8.41
N VAL A 266 -9.98 17.28 8.58
CA VAL A 266 -10.22 16.07 7.78
C VAL A 266 -11.63 15.52 8.05
N GLU A 267 -12.15 15.64 9.27
CA GLU A 267 -13.52 15.23 9.61
C GLU A 267 -14.57 15.95 8.73
N GLU A 268 -14.34 17.22 8.41
CA GLU A 268 -15.20 17.97 7.48
C GLU A 268 -15.01 17.50 6.03
N ASP A 269 -13.78 17.17 5.63
CA ASP A 269 -13.45 16.76 4.27
C ASP A 269 -13.89 15.32 3.93
N ILE A 270 -14.11 14.45 4.92
CA ILE A 270 -14.68 13.11 4.72
C ILE A 270 -16.22 13.09 4.76
N GLN A 271 -16.85 14.20 5.10
CA GLN A 271 -18.31 14.32 5.09
C GLN A 271 -18.86 14.60 3.69
N ASP A 272 -20.03 14.01 3.44
CA ASP A 272 -20.88 14.29 2.29
C ASP A 272 -21.36 15.75 2.34
N PRO A 273 -21.07 16.59 1.33
CA PRO A 273 -21.48 17.99 1.34
C PRO A 273 -23.00 18.23 1.33
N VAL A 274 -23.80 17.20 1.02
CA VAL A 274 -25.26 17.32 0.93
C VAL A 274 -25.92 16.92 2.26
N GLN A 275 -25.51 15.80 2.85
CA GLN A 275 -26.10 15.25 4.09
C GLN A 275 -25.28 15.57 5.35
N LEU A 276 -24.04 16.04 5.22
CA LEU A 276 -23.11 16.33 6.32
C LEU A 276 -22.84 15.11 7.22
N ILE A 277 -22.85 13.91 6.62
CA ILE A 277 -22.48 12.65 7.28
C ILE A 277 -21.19 12.12 6.66
N THR A 278 -20.40 11.36 7.41
CA THR A 278 -19.23 10.68 6.86
C THR A 278 -19.64 9.78 5.70
N MET A 279 -18.95 9.90 4.56
CA MET A 279 -19.26 9.09 3.37
C MET A 279 -18.84 7.63 3.59
N GLU A 280 -19.74 6.68 3.31
CA GLU A 280 -19.42 5.26 3.31
C GLU A 280 -19.05 4.79 1.90
N ASN A 281 -19.74 5.33 0.89
CA ASN A 281 -19.54 5.00 -0.52
C ASN A 281 -19.27 6.29 -1.30
N PRO A 282 -18.07 6.88 -1.16
CA PRO A 282 -17.76 8.13 -1.83
C PRO A 282 -17.70 7.94 -3.35
N VAL A 283 -18.44 8.77 -4.08
CA VAL A 283 -18.39 8.89 -5.53
C VAL A 283 -17.98 10.31 -5.92
N LEU A 284 -17.12 10.41 -6.93
CA LEU A 284 -16.59 11.63 -7.48
C LEU A 284 -17.46 12.09 -8.64
N SER A 285 -17.86 13.36 -8.61
CA SER A 285 -18.50 14.00 -9.75
C SER A 285 -17.46 14.57 -10.72
N PRO A 286 -17.86 14.94 -11.96
CA PRO A 286 -16.95 15.56 -12.93
C PRO A 286 -16.34 16.88 -12.45
N SER A 287 -16.96 17.54 -11.46
CA SER A 287 -16.44 18.79 -10.87
C SER A 287 -15.25 18.55 -9.94
N GLY A 288 -15.01 17.29 -9.59
CA GLY A 288 -13.98 16.84 -8.67
C GLY A 288 -14.36 16.85 -7.20
N TYR A 289 -15.63 17.12 -6.88
CA TYR A 289 -16.16 16.93 -5.53
C TYR A 289 -16.64 15.49 -5.32
N SER A 290 -16.42 14.97 -4.10
CA SER A 290 -16.94 13.67 -3.69
C SER A 290 -18.17 13.83 -2.83
N TYR A 291 -19.08 12.86 -2.99
CA TYR A 291 -20.36 12.78 -2.31
C TYR A 291 -20.63 11.35 -1.86
N GLU A 292 -21.49 11.18 -0.88
CA GLU A 292 -22.07 9.87 -0.58
C GLU A 292 -22.93 9.42 -1.79
N GLN A 293 -22.72 8.20 -2.28
CA GLN A 293 -23.37 7.68 -3.49
C GLN A 293 -24.89 7.82 -3.43
N SER A 294 -25.49 7.42 -2.31
CA SER A 294 -26.95 7.49 -2.13
C SER A 294 -27.45 8.94 -2.13
N SER A 295 -26.72 9.83 -1.48
CA SER A 295 -27.01 11.26 -1.36
C SER A 295 -27.00 11.98 -2.72
N ILE A 296 -25.94 11.82 -3.50
CA ILE A 296 -25.84 12.47 -4.82
C ILE A 296 -26.83 11.87 -5.82
N ALA A 297 -27.15 10.58 -5.72
CA ALA A 297 -28.18 9.95 -6.55
C ALA A 297 -29.57 10.56 -6.28
N GLN A 298 -29.92 10.77 -5.00
CA GLN A 298 -31.15 11.47 -4.62
C GLN A 298 -31.15 12.92 -5.11
N TRP A 299 -30.02 13.62 -4.99
CA TRP A 299 -29.88 14.97 -5.53
C TRP A 299 -30.14 15.01 -7.04
N ILE A 300 -29.46 14.16 -7.81
CA ILE A 300 -29.63 14.05 -9.26
C ILE A 300 -31.10 13.78 -9.60
N HIS A 301 -31.73 12.82 -8.92
CA HIS A 301 -33.13 12.49 -9.12
C HIS A 301 -34.06 13.70 -8.83
N SER A 302 -33.80 14.45 -7.75
CA SER A 302 -34.59 15.65 -7.40
C SER A 302 -34.50 16.78 -8.42
N LYS A 303 -33.46 16.78 -9.27
CA LYS A 303 -33.26 17.77 -10.35
C LYS A 303 -33.76 17.28 -11.70
N GLN A 304 -34.15 16.01 -11.80
CA GLN A 304 -34.80 15.49 -12.98
C GLN A 304 -36.30 15.79 -12.90
N SER A 305 -36.81 16.55 -13.87
CA SER A 305 -38.25 16.69 -14.06
C SER A 305 -38.87 15.37 -14.53
N ASP A 306 -40.13 15.13 -14.16
CA ASP A 306 -40.96 13.98 -14.63
C ASP A 306 -41.30 14.03 -16.15
N LEU A 307 -40.63 14.90 -16.91
CA LEU A 307 -40.85 15.06 -18.34
C LEU A 307 -40.14 13.93 -19.12
N PRO A 308 -40.72 13.46 -20.23
CA PRO A 308 -40.14 12.41 -21.04
C PRO A 308 -38.71 12.77 -21.51
N VAL A 309 -37.84 11.77 -21.54
CA VAL A 309 -36.37 11.84 -21.72
C VAL A 309 -35.91 12.77 -22.86
N TRP A 310 -36.71 12.91 -23.92
CA TRP A 310 -36.38 13.70 -25.11
C TRP A 310 -36.50 15.23 -24.90
N GLY A 311 -37.16 15.70 -23.82
CA GLY A 311 -37.30 17.13 -23.50
C GLY A 311 -36.41 17.62 -22.35
N ASN A 312 -35.69 16.72 -21.68
CA ASN A 312 -34.98 17.05 -20.45
C ASN A 312 -33.52 17.47 -20.73
N ILE A 313 -33.36 18.66 -21.31
CA ILE A 313 -32.06 19.31 -21.58
C ILE A 313 -31.56 20.17 -20.41
N GLN A 314 -32.32 20.27 -19.31
CA GLN A 314 -31.93 21.13 -18.19
C GLN A 314 -30.69 20.61 -17.49
N PRO A 315 -29.67 21.43 -17.24
CA PRO A 315 -28.46 20.98 -16.56
C PRO A 315 -28.79 20.38 -15.18
N ILE A 316 -28.02 19.38 -14.76
CA ILE A 316 -28.08 18.85 -13.40
C ILE A 316 -26.90 19.44 -12.64
N PRO A 317 -27.10 20.52 -11.86
CA PRO A 317 -26.00 21.21 -11.23
C PRO A 317 -25.41 20.35 -10.11
N ASP A 318 -24.09 20.26 -10.08
CA ASP A 318 -23.32 19.80 -8.94
C ASP A 318 -23.72 20.58 -7.67
N PRO A 319 -23.98 19.90 -6.53
CA PRO A 319 -24.44 20.56 -5.31
C PRO A 319 -23.54 21.71 -4.85
N VAL A 320 -22.22 21.55 -4.98
CA VAL A 320 -21.22 22.50 -4.48
C VAL A 320 -20.81 23.50 -5.55
N THR A 321 -20.40 23.01 -6.72
CA THR A 321 -19.80 23.83 -7.78
C THR A 321 -20.80 24.41 -8.77
N ARG A 322 -22.04 23.90 -8.76
CA ARG A 322 -23.09 24.21 -9.75
C ARG A 322 -22.73 23.83 -11.19
N MET A 323 -21.60 23.16 -11.41
CA MET A 323 -21.21 22.67 -12.73
C MET A 323 -22.21 21.63 -13.23
N ASP A 324 -22.53 21.64 -14.52
CA ASP A 324 -23.45 20.66 -15.09
C ASP A 324 -22.82 19.25 -15.08
N MET A 325 -23.52 18.32 -14.45
CA MET A 325 -23.13 16.90 -14.38
C MET A 325 -23.99 16.01 -15.29
N ARG A 326 -24.94 16.58 -16.04
CA ARG A 326 -25.82 15.79 -16.90
C ARG A 326 -25.04 14.99 -17.93
N GLY A 327 -25.39 13.71 -18.06
CA GLY A 327 -24.77 12.81 -19.04
C GLY A 327 -23.31 12.45 -18.72
N LYS A 328 -22.81 12.86 -17.56
CA LYS A 328 -21.48 12.49 -17.08
C LYS A 328 -21.59 11.37 -16.05
N MET A 329 -20.54 10.56 -15.97
CA MET A 329 -20.49 9.42 -15.05
C MET A 329 -20.11 9.90 -13.65
N LEU A 330 -20.81 9.42 -12.63
CA LEU A 330 -20.29 9.45 -11.26
C LEU A 330 -19.32 8.28 -11.11
N VAL A 331 -18.13 8.55 -10.58
CA VAL A 331 -17.03 7.57 -10.53
C VAL A 331 -16.80 7.17 -9.08
N PRO A 332 -16.68 5.88 -8.74
CA PRO A 332 -16.27 5.47 -7.40
C PRO A 332 -14.93 6.14 -7.01
N ASN A 333 -14.87 6.78 -5.84
CA ASN A 333 -13.61 7.36 -5.34
C ASN A 333 -12.92 6.35 -4.41
N ILE A 334 -12.26 5.36 -5.01
CA ILE A 334 -11.71 4.21 -4.27
C ILE A 334 -10.70 4.67 -3.23
N ASN A 335 -9.80 5.58 -3.59
CA ASN A 335 -8.78 6.11 -2.68
C ASN A 335 -9.38 6.88 -1.50
N LEU A 336 -10.43 7.68 -1.71
CA LEU A 336 -11.09 8.37 -0.60
C LEU A 336 -11.79 7.38 0.33
N ARG A 337 -12.43 6.33 -0.20
CA ARG A 337 -13.03 5.28 0.64
C ARG A 337 -11.98 4.60 1.52
N LEU A 338 -10.86 4.16 0.91
CA LEU A 338 -9.75 3.55 1.65
C LEU A 338 -9.19 4.49 2.74
N PHE A 339 -9.14 5.79 2.45
CA PHE A 339 -8.73 6.79 3.44
C PHE A 339 -9.72 6.88 4.60
N ILE A 340 -11.02 6.97 4.31
CA ILE A 340 -12.08 7.06 5.32
C ILE A 340 -12.08 5.82 6.23
N ASP A 341 -11.93 4.62 5.65
CA ASP A 341 -11.87 3.37 6.41
C ASP A 341 -10.68 3.35 7.39
N ALA A 342 -9.53 3.90 6.97
CA ALA A 342 -8.32 3.96 7.79
C ALA A 342 -8.28 5.15 8.77
N TRP A 343 -9.11 6.17 8.57
CA TRP A 343 -9.04 7.45 9.27
C TRP A 343 -9.25 7.36 10.78
N PRO A 344 -10.29 6.67 11.32
CA PRO A 344 -10.54 6.66 12.77
C PRO A 344 -9.37 6.12 13.58
N SER A 345 -8.72 5.07 13.09
CA SER A 345 -7.55 4.48 13.75
C SER A 345 -6.35 5.43 13.71
N PHE A 346 -6.11 6.04 12.54
CA PHE A 346 -5.01 6.99 12.38
C PHE A 346 -5.19 8.24 13.25
N TYR A 347 -6.38 8.85 13.24
CA TYR A 347 -6.64 10.07 14.00
C TYR A 347 -6.43 9.85 15.50
N GLU A 348 -6.93 8.74 16.05
CA GLU A 348 -6.78 8.43 17.47
C GLU A 348 -5.30 8.19 17.85
N GLU A 349 -4.53 7.48 17.02
CA GLU A 349 -3.10 7.30 17.22
C GLU A 349 -2.34 8.63 17.23
N GLN A 350 -2.62 9.53 16.27
CA GLN A 350 -1.99 10.85 16.22
C GLN A 350 -2.40 11.73 17.39
N ARG A 351 -3.69 11.72 17.77
CA ARG A 351 -4.22 12.46 18.92
C ARG A 351 -3.50 12.09 20.21
N LEU A 352 -3.34 10.80 20.48
CA LEU A 352 -2.62 10.31 21.65
C LEU A 352 -1.13 10.68 21.61
N SER A 353 -0.48 10.56 20.45
CA SER A 353 0.92 10.93 20.25
C SER A 353 1.16 12.43 20.52
N CYS A 354 0.31 13.30 19.99
CA CYS A 354 0.39 14.75 20.20
C CYS A 354 0.10 15.15 21.66
N GLN A 355 -0.82 14.48 22.35
CA GLN A 355 -1.07 14.73 23.77
C GLN A 355 0.12 14.34 24.65
N GLN A 356 0.83 13.26 24.31
CA GLN A 356 2.03 12.84 25.03
C GLN A 356 3.21 13.78 24.79
N SER A 357 3.37 14.37 23.59
CA SER A 357 4.44 15.34 23.33
C SER A 357 4.22 16.64 24.10
N LEU A 358 2.96 17.09 24.24
CA LEU A 358 2.58 18.28 25.01
C LEU A 358 2.77 18.11 26.52
N GLN A 359 2.66 16.88 27.06
CA GLN A 359 2.91 16.60 28.48
C GLN A 359 4.38 16.49 28.84
N ASN A 360 5.25 16.22 27.86
CA ASN A 360 6.70 16.07 28.03
C ASN A 360 7.51 17.31 27.62
N SER A 361 6.83 18.35 27.11
CA SER A 361 7.39 19.66 26.78
C SER A 361 7.10 20.64 27.92
#